data_AF-A0A0N4UQU4-F1
#
_entry.id   AF-A0A0N4UQU4-F1
#
_cell.length_a   1.000
_cell.length_b   1.000
_cell.length_c   1.000
_cell.angle_alpha   90.00
_cell.angle_beta   90.00
_cell.angle_gamma   90.00
#
_symmetry.space_group_name_H-M   'P 1'
#
loop_
_entity.id
_entity.type
_entity.pdbx_description
1 polymer ?
#
loop_
_entity_poly.entity_id
_entity_poly.type
_entity_poly.pdbx_seq_one_letter_code
_entity_poly.pdbx_strand_id
1 'polypeptide(L)'
;MRETTEECKYQTSKISIYVTKDRMILLDCQALFSAAILDDVLRNRPSIYQKLDELSKGKAEIAVEIESLQFISFLLQICHTVLFCFDWFLDIDVIRHVRVAEMLRIPPHPFTIFNEQVSPKPHRRTNLVFVHNRAEAEDFLPCTIIHRSNILNRLFADSSLNINGGLSVLDILPDSFKGNSTRVNYIPLPDFKNRSKFEHFQSEYDQLPEGIIDYDKIIKMLRIRLLALPKDGFTNKDQMLTEKQWYCLASKTWRSSWSNADLAKFASFMTSS
;
A
#
# COMPACT_ATOMS: atom_id res chain seq x y z
N MET A 1 -15.00 12.47 12.13
CA MET A 1 -14.30 12.64 10.84
C MET A 1 -13.98 14.12 10.61
N ARG A 2 -14.97 15.02 10.68
CA ARG A 2 -14.78 16.48 10.51
C ARG A 2 -13.78 17.11 11.50
N GLU A 3 -13.93 16.88 12.80
CA GLU A 3 -13.01 17.43 13.83
C GLU A 3 -11.57 16.98 13.60
N THR A 4 -11.35 15.71 13.25
CA THR A 4 -10.01 15.18 12.99
C THR A 4 -9.36 15.85 11.77
N THR A 5 -10.13 16.11 10.71
CA THR A 5 -9.64 16.82 9.52
C THR A 5 -9.33 18.28 9.82
N GLU A 6 -10.18 18.95 10.59
CA GLU A 6 -9.98 20.35 11.02
C GLU A 6 -8.75 20.50 11.94
N GLU A 7 -8.45 19.48 12.75
CA GLU A 7 -7.27 19.44 13.64
C GLU A 7 -6.02 18.80 12.99
N CYS A 8 -6.08 18.41 11.72
CA CYS A 8 -4.99 17.69 11.02
C CYS A 8 -4.49 16.44 11.78
N LYS A 9 -5.40 15.72 12.45
CA LYS A 9 -5.07 14.50 13.22
C LYS A 9 -5.19 13.22 12.36
N TYR A 10 -4.56 12.15 12.81
CA TYR A 10 -4.70 10.81 12.23
C TYR A 10 -5.76 9.98 13.00
N GLN A 11 -6.41 9.02 12.33
CA GLN A 11 -7.41 8.13 12.96
C GLN A 11 -6.89 6.69 13.09
N THR A 12 -6.21 6.18 12.06
CA THR A 12 -5.58 4.85 12.10
C THR A 12 -4.19 4.97 12.72
N SER A 13 -3.94 4.20 13.77
CA SER A 13 -2.62 4.06 14.40
C SER A 13 -2.07 2.65 14.16
N LYS A 14 -0.78 2.55 13.80
CA LYS A 14 -0.06 1.30 13.51
C LYS A 14 -0.73 0.47 12.40
N ILE A 15 -1.10 -0.79 12.68
CA ILE A 15 -1.75 -1.67 11.71
C ILE A 15 -2.99 -2.29 12.36
N SER A 16 -4.14 -2.11 11.72
CA SER A 16 -5.40 -2.77 12.07
C SER A 16 -5.64 -3.99 11.19
N ILE A 17 -6.26 -5.02 11.74
CA ILE A 17 -6.57 -6.27 11.03
C ILE A 17 -8.08 -6.49 11.00
N TYR A 18 -8.60 -6.91 9.86
CA TYR A 18 -9.98 -7.37 9.69
C TYR A 18 -10.02 -8.62 8.83
N VAL A 19 -10.83 -9.61 9.21
CA VAL A 19 -11.01 -10.85 8.44
C VAL A 19 -12.44 -10.90 7.92
N THR A 20 -12.61 -10.99 6.60
CA THR A 20 -13.93 -11.06 5.98
C THR A 20 -14.56 -12.44 6.15
N LYS A 21 -15.86 -12.57 5.86
CA LYS A 21 -16.57 -13.87 5.82
C LYS A 21 -15.98 -14.83 4.78
N ASP A 22 -15.41 -14.29 3.71
CA ASP A 22 -14.72 -15.04 2.65
C ASP A 22 -13.25 -15.34 3.00
N ARG A 23 -12.86 -15.21 4.27
CA ARG A 23 -11.51 -15.49 4.79
C ARG A 23 -10.42 -14.61 4.15
N MET A 24 -10.78 -13.42 3.69
CA MET A 24 -9.81 -12.42 3.25
C MET A 24 -9.29 -11.66 4.47
N ILE A 25 -7.97 -11.65 4.64
CA ILE A 25 -7.30 -10.83 5.66
C ILE A 25 -7.00 -9.46 5.06
N LEU A 26 -7.58 -8.42 5.65
CA LEU A 26 -7.34 -7.02 5.32
C LEU A 26 -6.47 -6.40 6.41
N LEU A 27 -5.44 -5.66 5.99
CA LEU A 27 -4.56 -4.92 6.87
C LEU A 27 -4.63 -3.44 6.49
N ASP A 28 -5.03 -2.61 7.43
CA ASP A 28 -5.06 -1.15 7.30
C ASP A 28 -3.89 -0.56 8.08
N CYS A 29 -3.00 0.14 7.39
CA CYS A 29 -1.80 0.73 7.98
C CYS A 29 -2.01 2.22 8.20
N GLN A 30 -1.46 2.76 9.29
CA GLN A 30 -1.39 4.20 9.50
C GLN A 30 -0.76 4.91 8.29
N ALA A 31 -1.09 6.19 8.13
CA ALA A 31 -0.50 7.03 7.11
C ALA A 31 1.03 7.05 7.24
N LEU A 32 1.71 6.88 6.11
CA LEU A 32 3.17 6.92 6.02
C LEU A 32 3.64 8.38 5.99
N PHE A 33 4.79 8.66 6.59
CA PHE A 33 5.40 10.01 6.60
C PHE A 33 4.48 11.11 7.14
N SER A 34 3.57 10.77 8.06
CA SER A 34 2.53 11.68 8.52
C SER A 34 3.10 12.75 9.46
N ALA A 35 2.91 14.03 9.09
CA ALA A 35 3.23 15.17 9.95
C ALA A 35 2.47 15.13 11.29
N ALA A 36 1.24 14.61 11.30
CA ALA A 36 0.43 14.46 12.50
C ALA A 36 1.04 13.42 13.47
N ILE A 37 1.60 12.34 12.92
CA ILE A 37 2.33 11.34 13.72
C ILE A 37 3.63 11.94 14.23
N LEU A 38 4.35 12.71 13.41
CA LEU A 38 5.57 13.40 13.85
C LEU A 38 5.29 14.38 15.01
N ASP A 39 4.25 15.19 14.92
CA ASP A 39 3.83 16.10 16.00
C ASP A 39 3.50 15.34 17.29
N ASP A 40 2.80 14.22 17.19
CA ASP A 40 2.50 13.35 18.33
C ASP A 40 3.77 12.74 18.96
N VAL A 41 4.73 12.29 18.14
CA VAL A 41 6.04 11.79 18.60
C VAL A 41 6.83 12.87 19.34
N LEU A 42 6.84 14.09 18.80
CA LEU A 42 7.53 15.23 19.40
C LEU A 42 6.94 15.63 20.75
N ARG A 43 5.61 15.56 20.89
CA ARG A 43 4.90 15.93 22.13
C ARG A 43 4.96 14.86 23.21
N ASN A 44 4.75 13.60 22.84
CA ASN A 44 4.53 12.52 23.80
C ASN A 44 5.75 11.60 24.01
N ARG A 45 6.74 11.62 23.11
CA ARG A 45 7.91 10.70 23.09
C ARG A 45 7.55 9.27 23.55
N PRO A 46 6.64 8.56 22.84
CA PRO A 46 6.13 7.28 23.31
C PRO A 46 7.27 6.27 23.46
N SER A 47 7.18 5.38 24.47
CA SER A 47 8.23 4.39 24.77
C SER A 47 8.61 3.49 23.59
N ILE A 48 7.69 3.25 22.64
CA ILE A 48 7.97 2.47 21.43
C ILE A 48 9.06 3.11 20.56
N TYR A 49 9.17 4.45 20.60
CA TYR A 49 10.21 5.17 19.89
C TYR A 49 11.56 5.07 20.59
N GLN A 50 11.68 4.54 21.82
CA GLN A 50 13.00 4.32 22.44
C GLN A 50 13.90 3.42 21.60
N LYS A 51 13.33 2.36 20.99
CA LYS A 51 14.09 1.50 20.07
C LYS A 51 14.45 2.18 18.76
N LEU A 52 13.58 3.06 18.28
CA LEU A 52 13.86 3.86 17.08
C LEU A 52 14.84 5.00 17.37
N ASP A 53 14.88 5.50 18.61
CA ASP A 53 15.73 6.60 19.07
C ASP A 53 17.21 6.23 18.93
N GLU A 54 17.55 4.97 19.21
CA GLU A 54 18.88 4.41 18.97
C GLU A 54 19.25 4.43 17.48
N LEU A 55 18.32 4.05 16.60
CA LEU A 55 18.55 4.03 15.15
C LEU A 55 18.57 5.44 14.54
N SER A 56 17.75 6.35 15.06
CA SER A 56 17.56 7.70 14.56
C SER A 56 18.45 8.74 15.25
N LYS A 57 19.24 8.35 16.25
CA LYS A 57 20.08 9.23 17.09
C LYS A 57 19.27 10.39 17.68
N GLY A 58 18.07 10.11 18.17
CA GLY A 58 17.20 11.11 18.81
C GLY A 58 16.41 12.01 17.85
N LYS A 59 16.62 11.89 16.53
CA LYS A 59 15.92 12.65 15.49
C LYS A 59 14.54 12.05 15.24
N ALA A 60 13.47 12.80 15.53
CA ALA A 60 12.09 12.31 15.47
C ALA A 60 11.62 12.12 14.03
N GLU A 61 12.03 13.01 13.12
CA GLU A 61 11.76 12.97 11.69
C GLU A 61 12.30 11.69 11.05
N ILE A 62 13.55 11.33 11.36
CA ILE A 62 14.17 10.09 10.91
C ILE A 62 13.45 8.88 11.52
N ALA A 63 13.04 8.95 12.79
CA ALA A 63 12.32 7.85 13.43
C ALA A 63 10.98 7.55 12.73
N VAL A 64 10.23 8.57 12.32
CA VAL A 64 8.97 8.43 11.57
C VAL A 64 9.22 7.86 10.16
N GLU A 65 10.31 8.25 9.52
CA GLU A 65 10.71 7.71 8.21
C GLU A 65 11.10 6.23 8.30
N ILE A 66 11.94 5.86 9.29
CA ILE A 66 12.34 4.47 9.57
C ILE A 66 11.10 3.61 9.87
N GLU A 67 10.17 4.10 10.68
CA GLU A 67 8.94 3.39 10.99
C GLU A 67 8.08 3.17 9.72
N SER A 68 7.98 4.18 8.86
CA SER A 68 7.26 4.07 7.59
C SER A 68 7.89 3.01 6.68
N LEU A 69 9.23 2.97 6.58
CA LEU A 69 9.96 1.93 5.85
C LEU A 69 9.75 0.54 6.44
N GLN A 70 9.73 0.40 7.77
CA GLN A 70 9.43 -0.86 8.44
C GLN A 70 8.02 -1.36 8.09
N PHE A 71 7.00 -0.49 8.10
CA PHE A 71 5.64 -0.86 7.72
C PHE A 71 5.54 -1.30 6.26
N ILE A 72 6.09 -0.52 5.32
CA ILE A 72 6.06 -0.89 3.90
C ILE A 72 6.76 -2.23 3.70
N SER A 73 7.97 -2.40 4.25
CA SER A 73 8.76 -3.63 4.09
C SER A 73 8.05 -4.84 4.70
N PHE A 74 7.41 -4.68 5.86
CA PHE A 74 6.62 -5.71 6.51
C PHE A 74 5.43 -6.13 5.64
N LEU A 75 4.60 -5.18 5.21
CA LEU A 75 3.41 -5.45 4.38
C LEU A 75 3.79 -6.11 3.06
N LEU A 76 4.87 -5.67 2.42
CA LEU A 76 5.37 -6.30 1.19
C LEU A 76 5.79 -7.76 1.40
N GLN A 77 6.15 -8.18 2.62
CA GLN A 77 6.53 -9.57 2.94
C GLN A 77 5.36 -10.45 3.33
N ILE A 78 4.32 -9.91 3.96
CA ILE A 78 3.22 -10.71 4.52
C ILE A 78 1.91 -10.62 3.73
N CYS A 79 1.81 -9.69 2.76
CA CYS A 79 0.64 -9.55 1.90
C CYS A 79 0.87 -10.19 0.52
N HIS A 80 -0.21 -10.70 -0.08
CA HIS A 80 -0.25 -11.08 -1.49
C HIS A 80 -0.33 -9.86 -2.41
N THR A 81 -1.11 -8.86 -1.99
CA THR A 81 -1.35 -7.61 -2.71
C THR A 81 -1.29 -6.45 -1.72
N VAL A 82 -0.58 -5.39 -2.07
CA VAL A 82 -0.54 -4.12 -1.33
C VAL A 82 -1.16 -3.04 -2.20
N LEU A 83 -2.17 -2.34 -1.65
CA LEU A 83 -2.72 -1.13 -2.24
C LEU A 83 -1.89 0.04 -1.76
N PHE A 84 -1.32 0.78 -2.70
CA PHE A 84 -0.52 1.97 -2.44
C PHE A 84 -1.31 3.20 -2.84
N CYS A 85 -1.92 3.85 -1.85
CA CYS A 85 -2.83 4.98 -2.04
C CYS A 85 -2.08 6.31 -1.94
N PHE A 86 -2.34 7.22 -2.87
CA PHE A 86 -1.77 8.58 -2.88
C PHE A 86 -2.78 9.55 -3.50
N ASP A 87 -2.76 10.81 -3.06
CA ASP A 87 -3.72 11.83 -3.48
C ASP A 87 -3.24 12.65 -4.71
N TRP A 88 -1.97 12.57 -5.09
CA TRP A 88 -1.42 13.24 -6.28
C TRP A 88 -0.42 12.36 -7.04
N PHE A 89 -0.53 12.33 -8.37
CA PHE A 89 0.41 11.63 -9.24
C PHE A 89 1.52 12.60 -9.71
N LEU A 90 2.82 12.42 -9.45
CA LEU A 90 3.57 11.32 -8.83
C LEU A 90 4.55 11.92 -7.81
N ASP A 91 4.57 11.39 -6.58
CA ASP A 91 5.59 11.72 -5.58
C ASP A 91 6.80 10.79 -5.69
N ILE A 92 7.91 11.32 -6.23
CA ILE A 92 9.14 10.55 -6.45
C ILE A 92 9.78 10.10 -5.15
N ASP A 93 9.70 10.90 -4.09
CA ASP A 93 10.28 10.54 -2.80
C ASP A 93 9.52 9.35 -2.23
N VAL A 94 8.19 9.36 -2.32
CA VAL A 94 7.36 8.22 -1.92
C VAL A 94 7.71 6.95 -2.72
N ILE A 95 7.89 7.05 -4.05
CA ILE A 95 8.33 5.90 -4.84
C ILE A 95 9.70 5.39 -4.37
N ARG A 96 10.65 6.30 -4.10
CA ARG A 96 11.98 5.93 -3.58
C ARG A 96 11.86 5.14 -2.26
N HIS A 97 11.00 5.58 -1.34
CA HIS A 97 10.77 4.86 -0.09
C HIS A 97 10.21 3.45 -0.31
N VAL A 98 9.27 3.26 -1.25
CA VAL A 98 8.76 1.92 -1.59
C VAL A 98 9.86 1.03 -2.13
N ARG A 99 10.73 1.54 -3.01
CA ARG A 99 11.87 0.78 -3.56
C ARG A 99 12.89 0.43 -2.46
N VAL A 100 13.19 1.36 -1.56
CA VAL A 100 14.06 1.13 -0.39
C VAL A 100 13.46 0.06 0.53
N ALA A 101 12.18 0.18 0.87
CA ALA A 101 11.48 -0.80 1.71
C ALA A 101 11.45 -2.21 1.09
N GLU A 102 11.39 -2.31 -0.24
CA GLU A 102 11.53 -3.57 -0.96
C GLU A 102 12.90 -4.23 -0.76
N MET A 103 13.97 -3.43 -0.73
CA MET A 103 15.34 -3.91 -0.46
C MET A 103 15.52 -4.31 1.01
N LEU A 104 14.78 -3.68 1.92
CA LEU A 104 14.80 -3.97 3.36
C LEU A 104 14.02 -5.22 3.76
N ARG A 105 13.43 -5.96 2.79
CA ARG A 105 12.71 -7.20 3.09
C ARG A 105 13.67 -8.24 3.64
N ILE A 106 13.23 -8.94 4.69
CA ILE A 106 14.04 -9.95 5.35
C ILE A 106 14.16 -11.15 4.41
N PRO A 107 15.38 -11.63 4.13
CA PRO A 107 15.57 -12.80 3.29
C PRO A 107 14.78 -14.00 3.83
N PRO A 108 14.11 -14.78 2.95
CA PRO A 108 13.36 -15.95 3.38
C PRO A 108 14.32 -16.97 3.99
N HIS A 109 14.16 -17.30 5.27
CA HIS A 109 14.91 -18.35 5.96
C HIS A 109 13.95 -19.40 6.48
N PRO A 110 14.28 -20.71 6.40
CA PRO A 110 13.44 -21.75 6.98
C PRO A 110 13.14 -21.48 8.44
N PHE A 111 11.90 -21.74 8.86
CA PHE A 111 11.45 -21.47 10.21
C PHE A 111 10.45 -22.52 10.68
N THR A 112 10.48 -22.83 11.97
CA THR A 112 9.57 -23.82 12.56
C THR A 112 8.27 -23.18 13.03
N ILE A 113 7.11 -23.70 12.60
CA ILE A 113 5.79 -23.32 13.11
C ILE A 113 5.06 -24.58 13.55
N PHE A 114 4.58 -24.64 14.80
CA PHE A 114 3.86 -25.82 15.34
C PHE A 114 4.60 -27.15 15.08
N ASN A 115 5.94 -27.16 15.26
CA ASN A 115 6.84 -28.30 15.00
C ASN A 115 6.99 -28.71 13.52
N GLU A 116 6.44 -27.95 12.58
CA GLU A 116 6.64 -28.15 11.15
C GLU A 116 7.72 -27.19 10.63
N GLN A 117 8.67 -27.72 9.84
CA GLN A 117 9.64 -26.91 9.12
C GLN A 117 8.97 -26.30 7.89
N VAL A 118 8.90 -24.97 7.87
CA VAL A 118 8.33 -24.20 6.77
C VAL A 118 9.47 -23.55 5.99
N SER A 119 9.53 -23.84 4.68
CA SER A 119 10.49 -23.21 3.79
C SER A 119 9.82 -22.09 2.98
N PRO A 120 10.07 -20.81 3.32
CA PRO A 120 9.49 -19.71 2.58
C PRO A 120 10.01 -19.67 1.14
N LYS A 121 9.13 -19.29 0.21
CA LYS A 121 9.42 -19.30 -1.23
C LYS A 121 10.48 -18.24 -1.56
N PRO A 122 11.64 -18.63 -2.14
CA PRO A 122 12.62 -17.64 -2.60
C PRO A 122 12.02 -16.80 -3.75
N HIS A 123 12.30 -15.49 -3.74
CA HIS A 123 11.84 -14.54 -4.77
C HIS A 123 10.33 -14.39 -4.93
N ARG A 124 9.56 -14.61 -3.85
CA ARG A 124 8.12 -14.35 -3.83
C ARG A 124 7.81 -12.93 -4.30
N ARG A 125 6.86 -12.80 -5.23
CA ARG A 125 6.40 -11.50 -5.72
C ARG A 125 5.13 -11.06 -5.00
N THR A 126 5.08 -9.80 -4.59
CA THR A 126 3.88 -9.16 -4.04
C THR A 126 3.29 -8.26 -5.09
N ASN A 127 1.97 -8.35 -5.32
CA ASN A 127 1.31 -7.42 -6.22
C ASN A 127 1.30 -6.03 -5.58
N LEU A 128 1.70 -5.02 -6.34
CA LEU A 128 1.59 -3.62 -5.94
C LEU A 128 0.55 -2.96 -6.85
N VAL A 129 -0.48 -2.37 -6.26
CA VAL A 129 -1.56 -1.68 -6.96
C VAL A 129 -1.55 -0.22 -6.55
N PHE A 130 -1.31 0.67 -7.51
CA PHE A 130 -1.30 2.11 -7.31
C PHE A 130 -2.73 2.63 -7.37
N VAL A 131 -3.21 3.21 -6.27
CA VAL A 131 -4.53 3.83 -6.17
C VAL A 131 -4.32 5.34 -6.07
N HIS A 132 -4.54 6.04 -7.17
CA HIS A 132 -4.55 7.49 -7.21
C HIS A 132 -5.91 7.97 -6.71
N ASN A 133 -5.97 8.26 -5.42
CA ASN A 133 -7.14 8.78 -4.75
C ASN A 133 -7.37 10.24 -5.13
N ARG A 134 -8.62 10.73 -5.01
CA ARG A 134 -9.02 12.10 -5.38
C ARG A 134 -8.71 12.48 -6.83
N ALA A 135 -8.74 11.51 -7.74
CA ALA A 135 -8.46 11.73 -9.14
C ALA A 135 -9.50 12.67 -9.78
N GLU A 136 -9.01 13.63 -10.57
CA GLU A 136 -9.81 14.58 -11.32
C GLU A 136 -10.16 14.05 -12.72
N ALA A 137 -11.01 14.76 -13.47
CA ALA A 137 -11.46 14.33 -14.80
C ALA A 137 -10.29 14.02 -15.77
N GLU A 138 -9.22 14.83 -15.73
CA GLU A 138 -8.04 14.69 -16.58
C GLU A 138 -7.25 13.38 -16.32
N ASP A 139 -7.39 12.82 -15.12
CA ASP A 139 -6.73 11.59 -14.71
C ASP A 139 -7.38 10.34 -15.31
N PHE A 140 -8.64 10.44 -15.73
CA PHE A 140 -9.39 9.37 -16.39
C PHE A 140 -9.17 9.32 -17.90
N LEU A 141 -8.48 10.32 -18.48
CA LEU A 141 -8.14 10.31 -19.90
C LEU A 141 -7.21 9.13 -20.22
N PRO A 142 -7.51 8.30 -21.25
CA PRO A 142 -6.69 7.12 -21.57
C PRO A 142 -5.23 7.42 -21.87
N CYS A 143 -4.94 8.54 -22.53
CA CYS A 143 -3.57 8.97 -22.78
C CYS A 143 -2.82 9.23 -21.47
N THR A 144 -3.47 9.88 -20.50
CA THR A 144 -2.94 10.11 -19.14
C THR A 144 -2.68 8.78 -18.43
N ILE A 145 -3.67 7.87 -18.40
CA ILE A 145 -3.53 6.55 -17.76
C ILE A 145 -2.35 5.75 -18.35
N ILE A 146 -2.21 5.71 -19.67
CA ILE A 146 -1.09 5.03 -20.35
C ILE A 146 0.24 5.70 -20.02
N HIS A 147 0.30 7.03 -20.10
CA HIS A 147 1.52 7.78 -19.82
C HIS A 147 2.01 7.53 -18.40
N ARG A 148 1.11 7.62 -17.42
CA ARG A 148 1.38 7.35 -16.01
C ARG A 148 1.80 5.89 -15.77
N SER A 149 1.13 4.96 -16.43
CA SER A 149 1.53 3.55 -16.43
C SER A 149 2.95 3.34 -16.96
N ASN A 150 3.33 4.04 -18.05
CA ASN A 150 4.67 3.95 -18.61
C ASN A 150 5.73 4.51 -17.66
N ILE A 151 5.44 5.59 -16.94
CA ILE A 151 6.32 6.13 -15.90
C ILE A 151 6.50 5.10 -14.78
N LEU A 152 5.42 4.54 -14.24
CA LEU A 152 5.47 3.52 -13.20
C LEU A 152 6.25 2.27 -13.65
N ASN A 153 6.03 1.80 -14.88
CA ASN A 153 6.79 0.70 -15.47
C ASN A 153 8.30 0.98 -15.49
N ARG A 154 8.72 2.22 -15.81
CA ARG A 154 10.13 2.59 -15.81
C ARG A 154 10.72 2.65 -14.40
N LEU A 155 9.97 3.18 -13.44
CA LEU A 155 10.40 3.31 -12.04
C LEU A 155 10.53 1.96 -11.31
N PHE A 156 9.81 0.94 -11.78
CA PHE A 156 9.79 -0.41 -11.21
C PHE A 156 10.32 -1.47 -12.17
N ALA A 157 11.04 -1.10 -13.24
CA ALA A 157 11.52 -2.03 -14.27
C ALA A 157 12.41 -3.16 -13.71
N ASP A 158 13.19 -2.85 -12.68
CA ASP A 158 14.09 -3.75 -11.94
C ASP A 158 13.54 -4.15 -10.57
N SER A 159 12.24 -3.90 -10.31
CA SER A 159 11.57 -4.33 -9.09
C SER A 159 11.20 -5.81 -9.15
N SER A 160 11.24 -6.46 -8.00
CA SER A 160 10.65 -7.79 -7.81
C SER A 160 9.16 -7.73 -7.45
N LEU A 161 8.60 -6.54 -7.25
CA LEU A 161 7.16 -6.34 -7.07
C LEU A 161 6.44 -6.57 -8.38
N ASN A 162 5.25 -7.17 -8.29
CA ASN A 162 4.39 -7.32 -9.44
C ASN A 162 3.47 -6.12 -9.58
N ILE A 163 3.91 -5.13 -10.36
CA ILE A 163 3.05 -4.01 -10.76
C ILE A 163 2.21 -4.36 -12.01
N ASN A 164 2.43 -5.52 -12.63
CA ASN A 164 1.82 -5.89 -13.90
C ASN A 164 0.76 -6.99 -13.72
N GLY A 165 -0.48 -6.60 -13.44
CA GLY A 165 -1.64 -7.50 -13.29
C GLY A 165 -2.84 -7.16 -14.17
N GLY A 166 -2.75 -6.08 -14.97
CA GLY A 166 -3.84 -5.61 -15.84
C GLY A 166 -4.98 -4.95 -15.08
N LEU A 167 -4.75 -4.50 -13.85
CA LEU A 167 -5.78 -3.85 -13.05
C LEU A 167 -5.81 -2.35 -13.37
N SER A 168 -6.64 -1.99 -14.36
CA SER A 168 -6.79 -0.62 -14.87
C SER A 168 -8.26 -0.31 -15.16
N VAL A 169 -8.64 0.97 -15.08
CA VAL A 169 -10.00 1.44 -15.41
C VAL A 169 -10.27 1.51 -16.92
N LEU A 170 -9.24 1.33 -17.78
CA LEU A 170 -9.41 1.37 -19.24
C LEU A 170 -10.47 0.37 -19.73
N ASP A 171 -10.60 -0.79 -19.08
CA ASP A 171 -11.57 -1.84 -19.43
C ASP A 171 -13.04 -1.43 -19.18
N ILE A 172 -13.28 -0.42 -18.35
CA ILE A 172 -14.64 0.05 -18.00
C ILE A 172 -14.98 1.40 -18.64
N LEU A 173 -14.05 1.98 -19.41
CA LEU A 173 -14.26 3.17 -20.22
C LEU A 173 -15.05 2.84 -21.50
N PRO A 174 -15.69 3.85 -22.12
CA PRO A 174 -16.41 3.66 -23.38
C PRO A 174 -15.56 3.05 -24.50
N ASP A 175 -16.23 2.35 -25.41
CA ASP A 175 -15.62 1.58 -26.50
C ASP A 175 -14.71 2.39 -27.43
N SER A 176 -14.90 3.71 -27.51
CA SER A 176 -14.04 4.64 -28.24
C SER A 176 -12.57 4.59 -27.80
N PHE A 177 -12.29 4.03 -26.63
CA PHE A 177 -10.94 3.90 -26.07
C PHE A 177 -10.39 2.47 -26.08
N LYS A 178 -11.17 1.49 -26.57
CA LYS A 178 -10.77 0.08 -26.72
C LYS A 178 -9.69 -0.04 -27.80
N GLY A 179 -8.44 -0.10 -27.38
CA GLY A 179 -7.25 -0.17 -28.24
C GLY A 179 -6.00 0.28 -27.48
N ASN A 180 -6.22 1.17 -26.51
CA ASN A 180 -5.27 1.50 -25.47
C ASN A 180 -5.31 0.45 -24.36
N SER A 181 -4.19 -0.21 -24.07
CA SER A 181 -4.10 -1.13 -22.95
C SER A 181 -2.84 -0.86 -22.13
N THR A 182 -2.95 -1.06 -20.82
CA THR A 182 -1.81 -1.08 -19.91
C THR A 182 -1.91 -2.33 -19.05
N ARG A 183 -0.76 -2.93 -18.73
CA ARG A 183 -0.69 -4.04 -17.77
C ARG A 183 -0.46 -3.55 -16.35
N VAL A 184 -0.13 -2.28 -16.16
CA VAL A 184 0.18 -1.71 -14.85
C VAL A 184 -1.08 -1.65 -14.00
N ASN A 185 -0.95 -2.08 -12.75
CA ASN A 185 -1.97 -2.00 -11.72
C ASN A 185 -2.08 -0.54 -11.24
N TYR A 186 -2.72 0.31 -12.03
CA TYR A 186 -2.91 1.73 -11.74
C TYR A 186 -4.39 2.10 -11.89
N ILE A 187 -4.95 2.69 -10.85
CA ILE A 187 -6.36 3.08 -10.78
C ILE A 187 -6.47 4.52 -10.29
N PRO A 188 -6.96 5.44 -11.13
CA PRO A 188 -7.55 6.68 -10.65
C PRO A 188 -8.89 6.39 -9.97
N LEU A 189 -9.11 6.97 -8.79
CA LEU A 189 -10.31 6.87 -7.98
C LEU A 189 -10.78 8.29 -7.65
N PRO A 190 -11.98 8.71 -8.07
CA PRO A 190 -12.45 10.06 -7.82
C PRO A 190 -12.82 10.22 -6.35
N ASP A 191 -13.08 11.46 -5.92
CA ASP A 191 -13.61 11.71 -4.59
C ASP A 191 -14.92 10.97 -4.33
N PHE A 192 -15.04 10.40 -3.14
CA PHE A 192 -16.28 9.79 -2.68
C PHE A 192 -17.33 10.87 -2.42
N LYS A 193 -18.30 11.00 -3.33
CA LYS A 193 -19.50 11.79 -3.06
C LYS A 193 -20.38 11.00 -2.09
N ASN A 194 -20.46 11.44 -0.84
CA ASN A 194 -21.34 10.82 0.15
C ASN A 194 -22.79 10.94 -0.35
N ARG A 195 -23.37 9.83 -0.81
CA ARG A 195 -24.79 9.73 -1.14
C ARG A 195 -25.59 9.76 0.18
N SER A 196 -25.56 10.89 0.88
CA SER A 196 -26.20 11.06 2.17
C SER A 196 -27.20 12.21 2.12
N LYS A 197 -28.49 11.83 2.18
CA LYS A 197 -29.70 12.62 2.52
C LYS A 197 -30.39 13.49 1.46
N PHE A 198 -30.07 13.38 0.17
CA PHE A 198 -30.83 14.05 -0.90
C PHE A 198 -31.56 13.12 -1.86
N GLU A 199 -31.96 11.92 -1.42
CA GLU A 199 -32.82 11.02 -2.22
C GLU A 199 -34.24 11.58 -2.53
N HIS A 200 -34.53 12.85 -2.19
CA HIS A 200 -35.77 13.55 -2.55
C HIS A 200 -35.57 14.79 -3.43
N PHE A 201 -34.35 15.08 -3.88
CA PHE A 201 -34.10 16.06 -4.94
C PHE A 201 -33.05 15.49 -5.89
N GLN A 202 -33.47 14.59 -6.79
CA GLN A 202 -32.74 14.42 -8.05
C GLN A 202 -32.87 15.73 -8.82
N SER A 203 -32.00 16.69 -8.52
CA SER A 203 -31.81 17.83 -9.40
C SER A 203 -31.05 17.34 -10.62
N GLU A 204 -31.44 17.80 -11.81
CA GLU A 204 -30.75 17.58 -13.09
C GLU A 204 -29.25 17.95 -13.06
N TYR A 205 -28.77 18.55 -11.98
CA TYR A 205 -27.39 18.99 -11.78
C TYR A 205 -26.47 17.97 -11.10
N ASP A 206 -26.95 16.79 -10.67
CA ASP A 206 -26.10 15.73 -10.10
C ASP A 206 -25.37 14.88 -11.17
N GLN A 207 -25.16 15.43 -12.36
CA GLN A 207 -24.33 14.79 -13.38
C GLN A 207 -22.87 14.81 -12.92
N LEU A 208 -22.21 13.65 -12.95
CA LEU A 208 -20.76 13.58 -12.80
C LEU A 208 -20.12 14.51 -13.84
N PRO A 209 -19.05 15.26 -13.49
CA PRO A 209 -18.30 16.02 -14.49
C PRO A 209 -17.96 15.11 -15.66
N GLU A 210 -18.14 15.63 -16.88
CA GLU A 210 -17.89 14.87 -18.10
C GLU A 210 -16.48 14.24 -18.05
N GLY A 211 -16.41 12.93 -18.26
CA GLY A 211 -15.15 12.17 -18.21
C GLY A 211 -14.83 11.47 -16.88
N ILE A 212 -15.53 11.76 -15.77
CA ILE A 212 -15.31 11.05 -14.50
C ILE A 212 -16.14 9.76 -14.43
N ILE A 213 -15.49 8.66 -14.07
CA ILE A 213 -16.16 7.37 -13.83
C ILE A 213 -16.72 7.35 -12.40
N ASP A 214 -17.96 6.90 -12.22
CA ASP A 214 -18.59 6.74 -10.90
C ASP A 214 -17.70 5.89 -9.94
N TYR A 215 -17.50 6.42 -8.72
CA TYR A 215 -16.76 5.78 -7.64
C TYR A 215 -17.19 4.32 -7.41
N ASP A 216 -18.50 4.05 -7.33
CA ASP A 216 -19.04 2.72 -7.06
C ASP A 216 -18.70 1.74 -8.19
N LYS A 217 -18.66 2.23 -9.44
CA LYS A 217 -18.28 1.41 -10.61
C LYS A 217 -16.82 0.99 -10.50
N ILE A 218 -15.93 1.91 -10.13
CA ILE A 218 -14.49 1.63 -9.93
C ILE A 218 -14.29 0.68 -8.74
N ILE A 219 -14.94 0.91 -7.61
CA ILE A 219 -14.82 0.04 -6.43
C ILE A 219 -15.34 -1.37 -6.71
N LYS A 220 -16.46 -1.51 -7.43
CA LYS A 220 -16.98 -2.83 -7.84
C LYS A 220 -15.96 -3.55 -8.73
N MET A 221 -15.38 -2.87 -9.72
CA MET A 221 -14.33 -3.41 -10.57
C MET A 221 -13.11 -3.82 -9.73
N LEU A 222 -12.63 -2.94 -8.85
CA LEU A 222 -11.48 -3.16 -7.98
C LEU A 222 -11.67 -4.42 -7.12
N ARG A 223 -12.82 -4.56 -6.44
CA ARG A 223 -13.11 -5.73 -5.60
C ARG A 223 -13.04 -7.05 -6.37
N ILE A 224 -13.60 -7.09 -7.58
CA ILE A 224 -13.59 -8.29 -8.44
C ILE A 224 -12.16 -8.57 -8.94
N ARG A 225 -11.48 -7.55 -9.46
CA ARG A 225 -10.17 -7.72 -10.09
C ARG A 225 -9.04 -7.98 -9.08
N LEU A 226 -9.09 -7.37 -7.89
CA LEU A 226 -8.13 -7.66 -6.81
C LEU A 226 -8.15 -9.13 -6.41
N LEU A 227 -9.35 -9.71 -6.31
CA LEU A 227 -9.52 -11.13 -6.01
C LEU A 227 -8.97 -12.04 -7.13
N ALA A 228 -8.99 -11.57 -8.37
CA ALA A 228 -8.48 -12.30 -9.52
C ALA A 228 -6.96 -12.17 -9.74
N LEU A 229 -6.28 -11.23 -9.08
CA LEU A 229 -4.82 -11.11 -9.19
C LEU A 229 -4.12 -12.40 -8.74
N PRO A 230 -3.01 -12.79 -9.41
CA PRO A 230 -2.25 -13.98 -9.05
C PRO A 230 -1.68 -13.80 -7.64
N LYS A 231 -1.96 -14.76 -6.75
CA LYS A 231 -1.46 -14.74 -5.37
C LYS A 231 -0.25 -15.66 -5.31
N ASP A 232 0.94 -15.08 -5.19
CA ASP A 232 2.14 -15.88 -5.03
C ASP A 232 2.24 -16.42 -3.61
N GLY A 233 2.31 -17.74 -3.46
CA GLY A 233 2.32 -18.41 -2.16
C GLY A 233 3.54 -18.01 -1.31
N PHE A 234 3.37 -18.01 0.02
CA PHE A 234 4.44 -17.68 0.97
C PHE A 234 5.56 -18.74 1.02
N THR A 235 5.26 -19.94 0.55
CA THR A 235 6.06 -21.16 0.65
C THR A 235 6.08 -21.86 -0.70
N ASN A 236 6.92 -22.89 -0.83
CA ASN A 236 6.90 -23.75 -2.01
C ASN A 236 5.54 -24.44 -2.16
N LYS A 237 5.17 -24.81 -3.40
CA LYS A 237 3.80 -25.20 -3.80
C LYS A 237 3.18 -26.33 -2.95
N ASP A 238 3.99 -27.15 -2.29
CA ASP A 238 3.54 -28.31 -1.53
C ASP A 238 3.13 -27.97 -0.07
N GLN A 239 3.35 -26.74 0.39
CA GLN A 239 3.10 -26.35 1.79
C GLN A 239 2.23 -25.10 1.91
N MET A 240 0.94 -25.16 1.57
CA MET A 240 0.05 -24.00 1.79
C MET A 240 -0.07 -23.66 3.29
N LEU A 241 0.17 -22.40 3.65
CA LEU A 241 0.01 -21.95 5.04
C LEU A 241 -1.48 -21.81 5.40
N THR A 242 -1.83 -22.31 6.57
CA THR A 242 -3.08 -21.93 7.27
C THR A 242 -3.00 -20.48 7.76
N GLU A 243 -4.15 -19.86 8.06
CA GLU A 243 -4.20 -18.49 8.64
C GLU A 243 -3.41 -18.39 9.95
N LYS A 244 -3.44 -19.44 10.78
CA LYS A 244 -2.68 -19.52 12.03
C LYS A 244 -1.17 -19.54 11.78
N GLN A 245 -0.73 -20.30 10.77
CA GLN A 245 0.67 -20.33 10.34
C GLN A 245 1.09 -18.99 9.71
N TRP A 246 0.22 -18.35 8.92
CA TRP A 246 0.45 -17.00 8.38
C TRP A 246 0.62 -15.96 9.50
N TYR A 247 -0.22 -16.00 10.55
CA TYR A 247 -0.06 -15.10 11.70
C TYR A 247 1.27 -15.32 12.43
N CYS A 248 1.72 -16.57 12.57
CA CYS A 248 3.03 -16.88 13.14
C CYS A 248 4.17 -16.34 12.29
N LEU A 249 4.10 -16.53 10.96
CA LEU A 249 5.02 -15.92 10.00
C LEU A 249 5.06 -14.41 10.17
N ALA A 250 3.91 -13.73 10.11
CA ALA A 250 3.83 -12.27 10.24
C ALA A 250 4.42 -11.78 11.57
N SER A 251 4.10 -12.46 12.68
CA SER A 251 4.65 -12.13 13.99
C SER A 251 6.17 -12.29 14.06
N LYS A 252 6.75 -13.28 13.37
CA LYS A 252 8.20 -13.46 13.29
C LYS A 252 8.83 -12.39 12.40
N THR A 253 8.28 -12.15 11.21
CA THR A 253 8.75 -11.11 10.29
C THR A 253 8.77 -9.74 10.96
N TRP A 254 7.73 -9.38 11.72
CA TRP A 254 7.69 -8.11 12.45
C TRP A 254 8.75 -8.02 13.55
N ARG A 255 9.04 -9.12 14.27
CA ARG A 255 10.11 -9.09 15.29
C ARG A 255 11.49 -8.94 14.64
N SER A 256 11.72 -9.67 13.55
CA SER A 256 12.98 -9.63 12.81
C SER A 256 13.24 -8.29 12.14
N SER A 257 12.22 -7.47 11.84
CA SER A 257 12.43 -6.15 11.25
C SER A 257 13.11 -5.16 12.20
N TRP A 258 13.00 -5.37 13.51
CA TRP A 258 13.70 -4.57 14.53
C TRP A 258 15.19 -4.88 14.64
N SER A 259 15.59 -6.11 14.30
CA SER A 259 16.98 -6.57 14.31
C SER A 259 17.58 -6.59 12.90
N ASN A 260 16.96 -5.92 11.93
CA ASN A 260 17.42 -5.93 10.55
C ASN A 260 18.67 -5.04 10.40
N ALA A 261 19.81 -5.66 10.11
CA ALA A 261 21.08 -4.97 9.92
C ALA A 261 21.05 -3.96 8.75
N ASP A 262 20.31 -4.27 7.68
CA ASP A 262 20.18 -3.36 6.52
C ASP A 262 19.39 -2.10 6.87
N LEU A 263 18.37 -2.23 7.73
CA LEU A 263 17.62 -1.08 8.25
C LEU A 263 18.51 -0.21 9.13
N ALA A 264 19.31 -0.82 10.02
CA ALA A 264 20.26 -0.08 10.86
C ALA A 264 21.32 0.65 10.02
N LYS A 265 21.83 -0.01 8.97
CA LYS A 265 22.75 0.61 8.02
C LYS A 265 22.10 1.77 7.26
N PHE A 266 20.87 1.61 6.78
CA PHE A 266 20.12 2.67 6.11
C PHE A 266 19.88 3.87 7.03
N ALA A 267 19.44 3.61 8.27
CA ALA A 267 19.28 4.64 9.30
C ALA A 267 20.59 5.40 9.56
N SER A 268 21.73 4.70 9.61
CA SER A 268 23.03 5.35 9.81
C SER A 268 23.35 6.37 8.71
N PHE A 269 23.00 6.10 7.45
CA PHE A 269 23.17 7.04 6.34
C PHE A 269 22.27 8.26 6.49
N MET A 270 20.98 8.08 6.79
CA MET A 270 20.05 9.19 7.01
C MET A 270 20.46 10.10 8.17
N THR A 271 21.05 9.54 9.22
CA THR A 271 21.52 10.36 10.36
C THR A 271 22.82 11.11 10.07
N SER A 272 23.57 10.72 9.02
CA SER A 272 24.87 11.30 8.65
C SER A 272 24.78 12.44 7.64
N SER A 273 23.66 12.54 6.92
CA SER A 273 23.27 13.70 6.11
C SER A 273 22.73 14.84 6.99
#